data_AF-A0A7W8FD89-F1
#
_entry.id   AF-A0A7W8FD89-F1
#
_cell.length_a   1.000
_cell.length_b   1.000
_cell.length_c   1.000
_cell.angle_alpha   90.00
_cell.angle_beta   90.00
_cell.angle_gamma   90.00
#
_symmetry.space_group_name_H-M   'P 1'
#
loop_
_entity.id
_entity.type
_entity.pdbx_description
1 polymer ?
#
loop_
_entity_poly.entity_id
_entity_poly.type
_entity_poly.pdbx_seq_one_letter_code
_entity_poly.pdbx_strand_id
1 'polypeptide(L)'
;MTHPDSRSDQVVFRAIFPSDAVSGEHAAPTDLEAVVGARSFAMLSPGGPARETALVQTLPSEHLDTALPVLLGCGMGHALKLLLERCSGPVAVVEKEHEIQKISGALASLTPQDRQRVELVSTANADEALMQLTHWQSCHNGLRLLPIALPFYLRLDRAYYGWLQKELAASARFDFWSRAAGPRFTGSQPRVLLLTSKYFLMGEVEGACHTLGIEHKLVHIKNDTVARTDFVEQLLEAVVSFRPDCCITLNHMGVDVEGVLMDLLARLQLPLASWFVDNPHLIIHLYSRCVSPWTALFTWDADNIESLQAAGFEHVFYLPLGTDPDRFHPDKGASAPAAWQADLSFVGNSMVYKVGSRLKNGRFPRDLLLPFYKVSLAFMKSEQRSVAEFLRDAFPQVFTHYEALPDNEAKLAYETAITWQATRLYRNGCVRRLLPLKPLIVGDDGWKIEFRHEPVQPRYMEPLSYYTDLPRFYCRSLVNFNCTSKQMKGAVNQRIFDVPAAGSFVLTDWRPQMEQLFEPHEMLCYREPDEAPELVRHYLTHHTERQSTALRARKRVLACHTWAHRLQTLLERMRQVYGTPVAQNSQRRRERA
;
A
#
# COMPACT_ATOMS: atom_id res chain seq x y z
N MET A 1 28.04 10.19 30.76
CA MET A 1 28.77 11.47 30.78
C MET A 1 27.74 12.57 30.65
N THR A 2 27.59 13.36 31.70
CA THR A 2 26.63 14.46 31.83
C THR A 2 26.96 15.56 30.82
N HIS A 3 26.02 15.86 29.92
CA HIS A 3 26.09 17.06 29.08
C HIS A 3 26.02 18.30 29.98
N PRO A 4 26.87 19.32 29.76
CA PRO A 4 26.80 20.56 30.50
C PRO A 4 25.58 21.36 30.04
N ASP A 5 24.81 21.86 31.02
CA ASP A 5 23.77 22.87 30.86
C ASP A 5 24.27 24.02 29.97
N SER A 6 23.81 24.07 28.71
CA SER A 6 23.94 25.26 27.89
C SER A 6 22.87 26.24 28.36
N ARG A 7 23.26 27.20 29.21
CA ARG A 7 22.49 28.44 29.37
C ARG A 7 22.35 29.08 27.99
N SER A 8 21.23 28.88 27.33
CA SER A 8 20.86 29.69 26.17
C SER A 8 20.71 31.12 26.67
N ASP A 9 21.57 32.04 26.25
CA ASP A 9 21.39 33.46 26.51
C ASP A 9 20.01 33.86 25.99
N GLN A 10 19.07 34.10 26.91
CA GLN A 10 17.70 34.44 26.55
C GLN A 10 17.71 35.79 25.82
N VAL A 11 17.32 35.78 24.55
CA VAL A 11 17.26 37.00 23.75
C VAL A 11 16.01 37.79 24.13
N VAL A 12 16.19 39.08 24.37
CA VAL A 12 15.07 40.00 24.64
C VAL A 12 14.94 40.96 23.47
N PHE A 13 13.73 41.09 22.93
CA PHE A 13 13.42 42.02 21.84
C PHE A 13 12.68 43.24 22.39
N ARG A 14 13.07 44.44 21.94
CA ARG A 14 12.47 45.71 22.34
C ARG A 14 11.97 46.46 21.11
N ALA A 15 10.71 46.88 21.15
CA ALA A 15 10.12 47.76 20.16
C ALA A 15 10.73 49.16 20.27
N ILE A 16 11.12 49.76 19.15
CA ILE A 16 11.52 51.16 19.05
C ILE A 16 10.39 51.91 18.37
N PHE A 17 9.95 53.00 18.98
CA PHE A 17 8.88 53.86 18.48
C PHE A 17 9.46 55.19 17.96
N PRO A 18 8.76 55.90 17.05
CA PRO A 18 9.19 57.22 16.60
C PRO A 18 9.28 58.20 17.78
N SER A 19 10.23 59.15 17.70
CA SER A 19 10.48 60.17 18.74
C SER A 19 9.27 61.04 19.07
N ASP A 20 8.29 61.10 18.17
CA ASP A 20 7.13 61.99 18.23
C ASP A 20 5.86 61.25 18.70
N ALA A 21 5.98 59.99 19.14
CA ALA A 21 4.85 59.20 19.63
C ALA A 21 4.32 59.77 20.96
N VAL A 22 3.17 60.45 20.90
CA VAL A 22 2.45 60.95 22.07
C VAL A 22 1.92 59.76 22.89
N SER A 23 2.13 59.79 24.21
CA SER A 23 1.66 58.76 25.13
C SER A 23 0.14 58.60 25.07
N GLY A 24 -0.35 57.59 24.35
CA GLY A 24 -1.77 57.25 24.27
C GLY A 24 -2.26 56.68 22.93
N GLU A 25 -1.54 56.89 21.83
CA GLU A 25 -1.86 56.25 20.54
C GLU A 25 -1.09 54.94 20.36
N HIS A 26 -1.74 53.91 19.80
CA HIS A 26 -1.09 52.67 19.37
C HIS A 26 -0.18 52.94 18.14
N ALA A 27 0.93 53.64 18.36
CA ALA A 27 1.95 53.86 17.34
C ALA A 27 2.59 52.52 16.97
N ALA A 28 2.67 52.22 15.67
CA ALA A 28 3.42 51.05 15.20
C ALA A 28 4.92 51.27 15.46
N PRO A 29 5.67 50.23 15.88
CA PRO A 29 7.10 50.35 16.05
C PRO A 29 7.79 50.63 14.71
N THR A 30 8.79 51.50 14.74
CA THR A 30 9.61 51.89 13.58
C THR A 30 10.86 51.06 13.44
N ASP A 31 11.30 50.41 14.51
CA ASP A 31 12.47 49.50 14.53
C ASP A 31 12.33 48.50 15.70
N LEU A 32 13.25 47.54 15.76
CA LEU A 32 13.34 46.55 16.82
C LEU A 32 14.81 46.39 17.25
N GLU A 33 15.06 46.34 18.54
CA GLU A 33 16.38 46.05 19.12
C GLU A 33 16.40 44.66 19.74
N ALA A 34 17.39 43.84 19.36
CA ALA A 34 17.69 42.59 20.05
C ALA A 34 18.78 42.80 21.09
N VAL A 35 18.54 42.29 22.30
CA VAL A 35 19.50 42.26 23.41
C VAL A 35 19.89 40.80 23.67
N VAL A 36 21.16 40.47 23.42
CA VAL A 36 21.73 39.13 23.57
C VAL A 36 22.92 39.22 24.55
N GLY A 37 22.69 38.85 25.80
CA GLY A 37 23.67 39.05 26.88
C GLY A 37 24.03 40.53 27.03
N ALA A 38 25.31 40.88 26.89
CA ALA A 38 25.81 42.26 26.94
C ALA A 38 25.77 43.01 25.60
N ARG A 39 25.32 42.38 24.51
CA ARG A 39 25.27 42.99 23.17
C ARG A 39 23.84 43.43 22.88
N SER A 40 23.66 44.66 22.40
CA SER A 40 22.42 45.07 21.76
C SER A 40 22.67 45.58 20.36
N PHE A 41 21.71 45.33 19.45
CA PHE A 41 21.77 45.84 18.10
C PHE A 41 20.37 45.98 17.50
N ALA A 42 20.18 47.08 16.78
CA ALA A 42 18.96 47.36 16.04
C ALA A 42 18.85 46.51 14.77
N MET A 43 17.61 46.26 14.36
CA MET A 43 17.25 45.55 13.14
C MET A 43 17.47 46.42 11.91
N LEU A 44 16.94 47.64 11.91
CA LEU A 44 16.97 48.55 10.78
C LEU A 44 18.02 49.65 10.94
N SER A 45 18.20 50.21 12.13
CA SER A 45 19.09 51.36 12.34
C SER A 45 20.57 51.04 12.09
N PRO A 46 21.36 51.98 11.51
CA PRO A 46 20.97 53.31 11.02
C PRO A 46 20.40 53.33 9.58
N GLY A 47 20.26 52.17 8.93
CA GLY A 47 19.91 52.07 7.50
C GLY A 47 18.41 52.09 7.20
N GLY A 48 17.55 52.01 8.22
CA GLY A 48 16.10 52.00 8.04
C GLY A 48 15.58 50.81 7.22
N PRO A 49 14.41 50.92 6.60
CA PRO A 49 13.78 49.86 5.80
C PRO A 49 14.68 49.28 4.70
N ALA A 50 15.64 50.05 4.20
CA ALA A 50 16.60 49.61 3.18
C ALA A 50 17.46 48.41 3.62
N ARG A 51 17.63 48.19 4.93
CA ARG A 51 18.33 47.00 5.47
C ARG A 51 17.65 45.68 5.10
N GLU A 52 16.33 45.71 4.94
CA GLU A 52 15.54 44.55 4.54
C GLU A 52 15.35 44.51 3.03
N THR A 53 14.96 45.63 2.43
CA THR A 53 14.55 45.67 1.02
C THR A 53 15.71 45.57 0.04
N ALA A 54 16.93 45.96 0.41
CA ALA A 54 18.08 45.93 -0.50
C ALA A 54 18.34 44.54 -1.08
N LEU A 55 18.22 43.48 -0.27
CA LEU A 55 18.41 42.11 -0.74
C LEU A 55 17.35 41.72 -1.77
N VAL A 56 16.08 42.06 -1.52
CA VAL A 56 14.98 41.79 -2.45
C VAL A 56 15.14 42.60 -3.73
N GLN A 57 15.56 43.88 -3.65
CA GLN A 57 15.79 44.75 -4.81
C GLN A 57 16.84 44.18 -5.76
N THR A 58 17.92 43.59 -5.23
CA THR A 58 19.00 43.01 -6.05
C THR A 58 18.63 41.71 -6.77
N LEU A 59 17.49 41.07 -6.44
CA LEU A 59 17.06 39.84 -7.10
C LEU A 59 16.52 40.15 -8.52
N PRO A 60 16.99 39.43 -9.56
CA PRO A 60 16.39 39.50 -10.90
C PRO A 60 14.93 39.05 -10.88
N SER A 61 14.03 39.75 -11.57
CA SER A 61 12.60 39.37 -11.62
C SER A 61 12.40 37.97 -12.18
N GLU A 62 13.19 37.56 -13.18
CA GLU A 62 13.18 36.19 -13.73
C GLU A 62 13.42 35.10 -12.67
N HIS A 63 14.21 35.40 -11.63
CA HIS A 63 14.46 34.46 -10.54
C HIS A 63 13.26 34.30 -9.61
N LEU A 64 12.44 35.35 -9.47
CA LEU A 64 11.25 35.32 -8.62
C LEU A 64 10.08 34.57 -9.27
N ASP A 65 10.07 34.50 -10.60
CA ASP A 65 9.04 33.76 -11.37
C ASP A 65 9.41 32.27 -11.59
N THR A 66 10.69 31.91 -11.44
CA THR A 66 11.21 30.55 -11.68
C THR A 66 11.74 29.86 -10.42
N ALA A 67 11.47 30.42 -9.25
CA ALA A 67 11.90 29.89 -7.96
C ALA A 67 10.82 30.09 -6.90
N LEU A 68 11.06 29.49 -5.74
CA LEU A 68 10.25 29.63 -4.55
C LEU A 68 11.02 30.47 -3.53
N PRO A 69 10.66 31.76 -3.35
CA PRO A 69 11.32 32.62 -2.39
C PRO A 69 11.11 32.13 -0.95
N VAL A 70 12.20 32.01 -0.20
CA VAL A 70 12.19 31.66 1.23
C VAL A 70 12.83 32.79 2.02
N LEU A 71 12.01 33.61 2.67
CA LEU A 71 12.48 34.68 3.53
C LEU A 71 12.86 34.12 4.90
N LEU A 72 14.13 34.24 5.30
CA LEU A 72 14.60 33.80 6.61
C LEU A 72 14.52 34.99 7.59
N GLY A 73 13.48 34.95 8.41
CA GLY A 73 13.06 36.00 9.32
C GLY A 73 12.02 36.95 8.70
N CYS A 74 10.94 37.26 9.41
CA CYS A 74 9.90 38.17 8.91
C CYS A 74 10.30 39.66 8.98
N GLY A 75 11.21 39.99 9.90
CA GLY A 75 11.68 41.34 10.17
C GLY A 75 10.57 42.31 10.58
N MET A 76 10.74 43.58 10.24
CA MET A 76 9.71 44.62 10.29
C MET A 76 8.72 44.52 9.12
N GLY A 77 8.91 43.55 8.22
CA GLY A 77 7.98 43.21 7.13
C GLY A 77 8.21 43.98 5.83
N HIS A 78 9.25 44.82 5.73
CA HIS A 78 9.51 45.59 4.51
C HIS A 78 9.98 44.69 3.37
N ALA A 79 10.87 43.73 3.65
CA ALA A 79 11.30 42.74 2.66
C ALA A 79 10.12 41.87 2.18
N LEU A 80 9.27 41.42 3.10
CA LEU A 80 8.14 40.55 2.77
C LEU A 80 7.13 41.26 1.86
N LYS A 81 6.77 42.51 2.17
CA LYS A 81 5.87 43.32 1.33
C LYS A 81 6.43 43.49 -0.08
N LEU A 82 7.69 43.92 -0.18
CA LEU A 82 8.33 44.10 -1.48
C LEU A 82 8.44 42.78 -2.27
N LEU A 83 8.67 41.65 -1.59
CA LEU A 83 8.75 40.35 -2.21
C LEU A 83 7.39 39.90 -2.78
N LEU A 84 6.29 40.15 -2.06
CA LEU A 84 4.93 39.86 -2.48
C LEU A 84 4.42 40.77 -3.61
N GLU A 85 4.94 42.00 -3.69
CA GLU A 85 4.71 42.94 -4.80
C GLU A 85 5.44 42.49 -6.08
N ARG A 86 6.66 41.94 -5.94
CA ARG A 86 7.53 41.57 -7.08
C ARG A 86 7.35 40.14 -7.58
N CYS A 87 6.87 39.24 -6.75
CA CYS A 87 6.56 37.85 -7.10
C CYS A 87 5.03 37.71 -7.15
N SER A 88 4.48 36.95 -8.10
CA SER A 88 3.05 36.59 -8.12
C SER A 88 2.76 35.23 -7.48
N GLY A 89 3.80 34.41 -7.32
CA GLY A 89 3.74 33.05 -6.78
C GLY A 89 3.75 32.96 -5.24
N PRO A 90 3.85 31.75 -4.69
CA PRO A 90 3.88 31.53 -3.25
C PRO A 90 5.24 31.92 -2.64
N VAL A 91 5.25 32.35 -1.38
CA VAL A 91 6.44 32.75 -0.62
C VAL A 91 6.46 32.01 0.72
N ALA A 92 7.61 31.51 1.14
CA ALA A 92 7.77 30.97 2.49
C ALA A 92 8.46 31.97 3.41
N VAL A 93 8.05 32.04 4.67
CA VAL A 93 8.69 32.82 5.74
C VAL A 93 9.08 31.88 6.87
N VAL A 94 10.36 31.85 7.21
CA VAL A 94 10.88 31.10 8.36
C VAL A 94 11.06 32.05 9.53
N GLU A 95 10.22 31.91 10.56
CA GLU A 95 10.27 32.75 11.75
C GLU A 95 10.09 31.92 13.03
N LYS A 96 11.19 31.63 13.73
CA LYS A 96 11.14 30.94 15.02
C LYS A 96 10.93 31.90 16.20
N GLU A 97 11.23 33.20 16.02
CA GLU A 97 11.15 34.18 17.09
C GLU A 97 9.78 34.84 17.12
N HIS A 98 8.83 34.17 17.77
CA HIS A 98 7.45 34.63 17.88
C HIS A 98 7.32 36.07 18.43
N GLU A 99 8.23 36.51 19.29
CA GLU A 99 8.23 37.88 19.84
C GLU A 99 8.52 38.95 18.79
N ILE A 100 9.38 38.67 17.80
CA ILE A 100 9.62 39.60 16.69
C ILE A 100 8.33 39.80 15.90
N GLN A 101 7.62 38.72 15.59
CA GLN A 101 6.37 38.79 14.85
C GLN A 101 5.25 39.50 15.64
N LYS A 102 5.24 39.39 16.97
CA LYS A 102 4.32 40.16 17.84
C LYS A 102 4.62 41.66 17.80
N ILE A 103 5.90 42.03 17.82
CA ILE A 103 6.33 43.44 17.78
C ILE A 103 6.10 44.04 16.40
N SER A 104 6.59 43.39 15.34
CA SER A 104 6.54 43.95 13.99
C SER A 104 5.15 43.91 13.36
N GLY A 105 4.35 42.91 13.74
CA GLY A 105 3.07 42.65 13.08
C GLY A 105 3.20 42.32 11.59
N ALA A 106 4.39 41.91 11.13
CA ALA A 106 4.71 41.80 9.70
C ALA A 106 3.67 40.96 8.92
N LEU A 107 3.43 39.71 9.36
CA LEU A 107 2.42 38.83 8.77
C LEU A 107 0.97 39.26 9.01
N ALA A 108 0.67 39.85 10.17
CA ALA A 108 -0.67 40.30 10.52
C ALA A 108 -1.10 41.55 9.72
N SER A 109 -0.14 42.33 9.24
CA SER A 109 -0.36 43.51 8.41
C SER A 109 -0.63 43.21 6.93
N LEU A 110 -0.54 41.95 6.52
CA LEU A 110 -0.77 41.54 5.13
C LEU A 110 -2.26 41.56 4.78
N THR A 111 -2.56 41.83 3.51
CA THR A 111 -3.91 41.66 2.97
C THR A 111 -4.31 40.18 3.03
N PRO A 112 -5.62 39.84 3.07
CA PRO A 112 -6.06 38.44 3.04
C PRO A 112 -5.53 37.67 1.81
N GLN A 113 -5.42 38.34 0.66
CA GLN A 113 -4.90 37.77 -0.57
C GLN A 113 -3.41 37.45 -0.47
N ASP A 114 -2.62 38.38 0.05
CA ASP A 114 -1.19 38.16 0.25
C ASP A 114 -0.92 37.11 1.32
N ARG A 115 -1.72 37.08 2.38
CA ARG A 115 -1.56 36.11 3.48
C ARG A 115 -1.76 34.67 3.00
N GLN A 116 -2.67 34.43 2.06
CA GLN A 116 -2.90 33.11 1.45
C GLN A 116 -1.70 32.60 0.64
N ARG A 117 -0.85 33.51 0.15
CA ARG A 117 0.36 33.17 -0.60
C ARG A 117 1.57 32.87 0.27
N VAL A 118 1.46 33.09 1.59
CA VAL A 118 2.58 32.96 2.53
C VAL A 118 2.49 31.67 3.33
N GLU A 119 3.47 30.78 3.14
CA GLU A 119 3.72 29.64 4.01
C GLU A 119 4.56 30.08 5.22
N LEU A 120 4.10 29.79 6.44
CA LEU A 120 4.83 30.15 7.66
C LEU A 120 5.45 28.91 8.30
N VAL A 121 6.78 28.90 8.38
CA VAL A 121 7.56 27.87 9.09
C VAL A 121 8.05 28.46 10.40
N SER A 122 7.53 27.98 11.53
CA SER A 122 7.76 28.58 12.85
C SER A 122 8.44 27.68 13.88
N THR A 123 8.97 26.54 13.45
CA THR A 123 9.73 25.63 14.32
C THR A 123 11.06 26.23 14.75
N ALA A 124 11.51 25.90 15.97
CA ALA A 124 12.83 26.25 16.49
C ALA A 124 13.93 25.26 16.06
N ASN A 125 13.56 24.13 15.44
CA ASN A 125 14.49 23.12 14.94
C ASN A 125 14.79 23.35 13.44
N ALA A 126 16.07 23.54 13.11
CA ALA A 126 16.49 23.88 11.76
C ALA A 126 16.25 22.72 10.77
N ASP A 127 16.44 21.47 11.19
CA ASP A 127 16.18 20.29 10.36
C ASP A 127 14.68 20.18 10.04
N GLU A 128 13.82 20.41 11.03
CA GLU A 128 12.37 20.42 10.84
C GLU A 128 11.92 21.54 9.89
N ALA A 129 12.51 22.73 10.00
CA ALA A 129 12.24 23.82 9.07
C ALA A 129 12.64 23.46 7.64
N LEU A 130 13.79 22.81 7.44
CA LEU A 130 14.24 22.35 6.12
C LEU A 130 13.28 21.30 5.53
N MET A 131 12.76 20.38 6.35
CA MET A 131 11.79 19.38 5.92
C MET A 131 10.47 20.00 5.49
N GLN A 132 9.93 20.94 6.27
CA GLN A 132 8.70 21.67 5.91
C GLN A 132 8.86 22.44 4.60
N LEU A 133 10.01 23.10 4.40
CA LEU A 133 10.32 23.81 3.15
C LEU A 133 10.47 22.86 1.95
N THR A 134 11.02 21.67 2.15
CA THR A 134 11.16 20.62 1.11
C THR A 134 9.79 20.05 0.73
N HIS A 135 8.90 19.87 1.70
CA HIS A 135 7.52 19.50 1.44
C HIS A 135 6.77 20.61 0.68
N TRP A 136 6.89 21.86 1.13
CA TRP A 136 6.30 23.01 0.47
C TRP A 136 6.80 23.16 -0.98
N GLN A 137 8.09 22.93 -1.23
CA GLN A 137 8.66 22.85 -2.58
C GLN A 137 7.96 21.78 -3.44
N SER A 138 7.68 20.62 -2.85
CA SER A 138 7.03 19.49 -3.53
C SER A 138 5.57 19.80 -3.90
N CYS A 139 4.86 20.60 -3.12
CA CYS A 139 3.51 21.08 -3.44
C CYS A 139 3.50 22.11 -4.59
N HIS A 140 4.64 22.71 -4.92
CA HIS A 140 4.77 23.78 -5.91
C HIS A 140 5.72 23.41 -7.05
N ASN A 141 5.48 22.26 -7.67
CA ASN A 141 6.18 21.76 -8.88
C ASN A 141 7.70 21.57 -8.73
N GLY A 142 8.24 21.50 -7.51
CA GLY A 142 9.67 21.25 -7.32
C GLY A 142 10.58 22.42 -7.72
N LEU A 143 10.02 23.63 -7.88
CA LEU A 143 10.79 24.83 -8.20
C LEU A 143 11.92 25.05 -7.17
N ARG A 144 13.06 25.58 -7.61
CA ARG A 144 14.22 25.77 -6.72
C ARG A 144 13.86 26.67 -5.55
N LEU A 145 14.29 26.32 -4.34
CA LEU A 145 14.19 27.22 -3.18
C LEU A 145 15.20 28.36 -3.33
N LEU A 146 14.76 29.59 -3.09
CA LEU A 146 15.59 30.80 -3.16
C LEU A 146 15.67 31.42 -1.76
N PRO A 147 16.70 31.09 -0.96
CA PRO A 147 16.83 31.62 0.40
C PRO A 147 17.23 33.11 0.38
N ILE A 148 16.46 33.93 1.09
CA ILE A 148 16.68 35.36 1.29
C ILE A 148 16.90 35.57 2.79
N ALA A 149 18.17 35.60 3.20
CA ALA A 149 18.52 35.73 4.62
C ALA A 149 18.70 37.19 5.01
N LEU A 150 17.83 37.70 5.89
CA LEU A 150 17.95 39.06 6.39
C LEU A 150 19.20 39.19 7.30
N PRO A 151 20.04 40.23 7.13
CA PRO A 151 21.32 40.33 7.85
C PRO A 151 21.18 40.40 9.38
N PHE A 152 20.04 40.86 9.88
CA PHE A 152 19.72 40.85 11.30
C PHE A 152 19.68 39.41 11.86
N TYR A 153 19.00 38.50 11.17
CA TYR A 153 18.81 37.12 11.62
C TYR A 153 20.10 36.30 11.57
N LEU A 154 20.97 36.57 10.59
CA LEU A 154 22.31 35.99 10.55
C LEU A 154 23.21 36.44 11.71
N ARG A 155 22.97 37.63 12.28
CA ARG A 155 23.66 38.12 13.49
C ARG A 155 23.01 37.61 14.77
N LEU A 156 21.69 37.45 14.76
CA LEU A 156 20.88 36.96 15.87
C LEU A 156 21.20 35.50 16.19
N ASP A 157 21.07 34.62 15.19
CA ASP A 157 21.36 33.20 15.34
C ASP A 157 21.92 32.64 14.02
N ARG A 158 23.24 32.74 13.88
CA ARG A 158 23.96 32.21 12.73
C ARG A 158 23.88 30.69 12.65
N ALA A 159 23.78 29.99 13.78
CA ALA A 159 23.73 28.53 13.81
C ALA A 159 22.43 28.02 13.19
N TYR A 160 21.32 28.72 13.42
CA TYR A 160 20.02 28.40 12.82
C TYR A 160 19.87 28.97 11.41
N TYR A 161 19.81 30.30 11.28
CA TYR A 161 19.46 30.96 10.01
C TYR A 161 20.60 30.88 8.98
N GLY A 162 21.85 30.90 9.44
CA GLY A 162 23.01 30.76 8.55
C GLY A 162 23.17 29.33 8.03
N TRP A 163 22.84 28.32 8.84
CA TRP A 163 22.79 26.93 8.39
C TRP A 163 21.66 26.73 7.38
N LEU A 164 20.44 27.19 7.68
CA LEU A 164 19.30 27.10 6.75
C LEU A 164 19.60 27.80 5.42
N GLN A 165 20.18 28.99 5.44
CA GLN A 165 20.59 29.68 4.22
C GLN A 165 21.55 28.82 3.39
N LYS A 166 22.53 28.19 4.04
CA LYS A 166 23.53 27.34 3.37
C LYS A 166 22.90 26.07 2.80
N GLU A 167 22.05 25.38 3.57
CA GLU A 167 21.40 24.15 3.13
C GLU A 167 20.38 24.40 2.02
N LEU A 168 19.59 25.48 2.11
CA LEU A 168 18.66 25.87 1.03
C LEU A 168 19.41 26.28 -0.24
N ALA A 169 20.56 26.95 -0.12
CA ALA A 169 21.41 27.26 -1.26
C ALA A 169 22.11 26.01 -1.82
N ALA A 170 22.39 25.01 -0.97
CA ALA A 170 22.97 23.73 -1.35
C ALA A 170 21.93 22.78 -1.98
N SER A 171 20.67 22.82 -1.56
CA SER A 171 19.57 22.05 -2.16
C SER A 171 19.28 22.52 -3.58
N ALA A 172 19.53 23.80 -3.90
CA ALA A 172 19.56 24.30 -5.28
C ALA A 172 20.69 23.70 -6.15
N ARG A 173 21.69 23.05 -5.52
CA ARG A 173 22.79 22.31 -6.19
C ARG A 173 22.66 20.79 -6.07
N PHE A 174 21.81 20.29 -5.16
CA PHE A 174 21.55 18.87 -4.99
C PHE A 174 20.29 18.49 -5.75
N ASP A 175 20.52 18.01 -6.96
CA ASP A 175 19.53 17.38 -7.81
C ASP A 175 19.13 16.02 -7.24
N PHE A 176 18.46 16.04 -6.09
CA PHE A 176 17.92 14.84 -5.43
C PHE A 176 17.08 14.05 -6.42
N TRP A 177 16.25 14.74 -7.20
CA TRP A 177 15.35 14.12 -8.15
C TRP A 177 16.10 13.46 -9.30
N SER A 178 17.19 14.02 -9.86
CA SER A 178 18.00 13.26 -10.84
C SER A 178 18.85 12.16 -10.24
N ARG A 179 19.16 12.22 -8.93
CA ARG A 179 19.84 11.12 -8.24
C ARG A 179 18.89 9.98 -7.87
N ALA A 180 17.62 10.29 -7.62
CA ALA A 180 16.59 9.35 -7.19
C ALA A 180 15.78 8.76 -8.37
N ALA A 181 15.52 9.57 -9.39
CA ALA A 181 14.98 9.14 -10.67
C ALA A 181 16.13 8.71 -11.58
N GLY A 182 16.05 7.49 -12.12
CA GLY A 182 17.10 6.93 -12.95
C GLY A 182 16.64 5.69 -13.68
N PRO A 183 17.42 5.21 -14.66
CA PRO A 183 17.08 4.02 -15.42
C PRO A 183 16.93 2.82 -14.49
N ARG A 184 15.78 2.13 -14.58
CA ARG A 184 15.47 0.93 -13.80
C ARG A 184 15.89 -0.33 -14.56
N PHE A 185 16.17 -1.39 -13.80
CA PHE A 185 16.60 -2.70 -14.30
C PHE A 185 17.83 -2.62 -15.18
N THR A 186 18.83 -1.82 -14.80
CA THR A 186 20.10 -1.68 -15.55
C THR A 186 21.04 -2.87 -15.35
N GLY A 187 20.98 -3.50 -14.17
CA GLY A 187 21.74 -4.69 -13.81
C GLY A 187 21.07 -6.01 -14.24
N SER A 188 21.84 -7.08 -14.18
CA SER A 188 21.35 -8.45 -14.42
C SER A 188 20.45 -8.97 -13.29
N GLN A 189 20.73 -8.58 -12.04
CA GLN A 189 19.88 -8.84 -10.88
C GLN A 189 19.21 -7.54 -10.41
N PRO A 190 17.87 -7.53 -10.24
CA PRO A 190 17.15 -6.36 -9.77
C PRO A 190 17.29 -6.19 -8.25
N ARG A 191 17.21 -4.94 -7.78
CA ARG A 191 17.10 -4.57 -6.36
C ARG A 191 15.65 -4.23 -6.03
N VAL A 192 15.10 -4.85 -4.98
CA VAL A 192 13.65 -4.79 -4.72
C VAL A 192 13.35 -4.10 -3.39
N LEU A 193 12.48 -3.09 -3.42
CA LEU A 193 11.94 -2.49 -2.21
C LEU A 193 10.58 -3.12 -1.88
N LEU A 194 10.45 -3.73 -0.70
CA LEU A 194 9.21 -4.34 -0.24
C LEU A 194 8.45 -3.35 0.64
N LEU A 195 7.16 -3.16 0.35
CA LEU A 195 6.29 -2.22 1.06
C LEU A 195 5.16 -2.97 1.78
N THR A 196 4.98 -2.72 3.08
CA THR A 196 3.88 -3.35 3.84
C THR A 196 3.43 -2.49 5.02
N SER A 197 2.13 -2.49 5.34
CA SER A 197 1.59 -1.83 6.54
C SER A 197 1.22 -2.76 7.70
N LYS A 198 1.13 -4.08 7.46
CA LYS A 198 0.89 -5.20 8.40
C LYS A 198 0.35 -6.43 7.65
N TYR A 199 1.00 -6.85 6.56
CA TYR A 199 0.51 -8.01 5.80
C TYR A 199 1.30 -9.29 6.09
N PHE A 200 0.57 -10.37 6.40
CA PHE A 200 1.14 -11.62 6.89
C PHE A 200 2.01 -12.34 5.84
N LEU A 201 1.79 -12.13 4.54
CA LEU A 201 2.46 -12.87 3.46
C LEU A 201 3.75 -12.22 2.92
N MET A 202 4.23 -11.12 3.53
CA MET A 202 5.46 -10.49 3.04
C MET A 202 6.69 -11.39 3.27
N GLY A 203 6.65 -12.26 4.28
CA GLY A 203 7.72 -13.21 4.57
C GLY A 203 7.96 -14.21 3.44
N GLU A 204 6.93 -14.59 2.69
CA GLU A 204 7.08 -15.45 1.50
C GLU A 204 7.83 -14.75 0.36
N VAL A 205 7.64 -13.44 0.20
CA VAL A 205 8.36 -12.64 -0.80
C VAL A 205 9.81 -12.44 -0.36
N GLU A 206 10.06 -12.15 0.92
CA GLU A 206 11.41 -12.08 1.48
C GLU A 206 12.15 -13.42 1.33
N GLY A 207 11.49 -14.54 1.66
CA GLY A 207 12.04 -15.89 1.47
C GLY A 207 12.34 -16.21 0.00
N ALA A 208 11.48 -15.78 -0.92
CA ALA A 208 11.74 -15.88 -2.36
C ALA A 208 12.93 -15.03 -2.80
N CYS A 209 13.07 -13.79 -2.29
CA CYS A 209 14.22 -12.94 -2.55
C CYS A 209 15.52 -13.61 -2.07
N HIS A 210 15.53 -14.14 -0.84
CA HIS A 210 16.68 -14.87 -0.30
C HIS A 210 17.05 -16.08 -1.15
N THR A 211 16.06 -16.89 -1.55
CA THR A 211 16.25 -18.07 -2.40
C THR A 211 16.88 -17.72 -3.76
N LEU A 212 16.46 -16.59 -4.34
CA LEU A 212 16.95 -16.12 -5.64
C LEU A 212 18.23 -15.26 -5.56
N GLY A 213 18.72 -14.98 -4.36
CA GLY A 213 19.84 -14.06 -4.14
C GLY A 213 19.53 -12.61 -4.56
N ILE A 214 18.27 -12.21 -4.49
CA ILE A 214 17.81 -10.85 -4.84
C ILE A 214 18.02 -9.94 -3.63
N GLU A 215 18.80 -8.87 -3.84
CA GLU A 215 18.97 -7.83 -2.84
C GLU A 215 17.63 -7.13 -2.62
N HIS A 216 17.19 -7.05 -1.36
CA HIS A 216 15.93 -6.42 -1.02
C HIS A 216 16.02 -5.63 0.30
N LYS A 217 15.12 -4.66 0.45
CA LYS A 217 14.87 -3.96 1.72
C LYS A 217 13.37 -3.90 1.98
N LEU A 218 13.00 -4.01 3.25
CA LEU A 218 11.61 -3.90 3.70
C LEU A 218 11.37 -2.53 4.34
N VAL A 219 10.32 -1.83 3.89
CA VAL A 219 9.84 -0.58 4.49
C VAL A 219 8.46 -0.81 5.08
N HIS A 220 8.33 -0.53 6.37
CA HIS A 220 7.10 -0.71 7.12
C HIS A 220 6.32 0.60 7.24
N ILE A 221 5.05 0.54 6.90
CA ILE A 221 4.14 1.69 6.85
C ILE A 221 3.26 1.64 8.09
N LYS A 222 3.54 2.51 9.07
CA LYS A 222 2.74 2.60 10.30
C LYS A 222 1.48 3.43 10.01
N ASN A 223 0.34 3.03 10.60
CA ASN A 223 -0.97 3.63 10.32
C ASN A 223 -1.26 4.94 11.08
N ASP A 224 -0.33 5.48 11.86
CA ASP A 224 -0.58 6.66 12.70
C ASP A 224 -0.22 7.96 11.98
N THR A 225 -0.97 9.05 12.21
CA THR A 225 -0.82 10.35 11.51
C THR A 225 0.55 11.00 11.67
N VAL A 226 1.24 10.78 12.80
CA VAL A 226 2.62 11.22 13.04
C VAL A 226 3.62 10.44 12.17
N ALA A 227 3.26 9.24 11.70
CA ALA A 227 4.14 8.36 10.93
C ALA A 227 4.15 8.63 9.42
N ARG A 228 3.34 9.56 8.89
CA ARG A 228 3.35 9.87 7.45
C ARG A 228 4.66 10.54 7.02
N THR A 229 5.19 11.45 7.82
CA THR A 229 6.46 12.15 7.55
C THR A 229 7.64 11.18 7.68
N ASP A 230 7.70 10.44 8.79
CA ASP A 230 8.71 9.39 9.03
C ASP A 230 8.75 8.34 7.92
N PHE A 231 7.58 7.94 7.39
CA PHE A 231 7.49 6.99 6.28
C PHE A 231 8.07 7.55 4.99
N VAL A 232 7.70 8.79 4.62
CA VAL A 232 8.22 9.43 3.41
C VAL A 232 9.73 9.58 3.50
N GLU A 233 10.26 9.98 4.66
CA GLU A 233 11.71 10.05 4.90
C GLU A 233 12.39 8.69 4.72
N GLN A 234 11.88 7.64 5.37
CA GLN A 234 12.43 6.28 5.24
C GLN A 234 12.39 5.77 3.80
N LEU A 235 11.30 6.05 3.08
CA LEU A 235 11.17 5.68 1.68
C LEU A 235 12.20 6.43 0.82
N LEU A 236 12.33 7.74 0.98
CA LEU A 236 13.29 8.54 0.21
C LEU A 236 14.73 8.16 0.53
N GLU A 237 15.07 7.92 1.80
CA GLU A 237 16.38 7.42 2.23
C GLU A 237 16.66 6.05 1.60
N ALA A 238 15.69 5.14 1.63
CA ALA A 238 15.81 3.85 0.98
C ALA A 238 16.03 4.01 -0.53
N VAL A 239 15.25 4.86 -1.21
CA VAL A 239 15.40 5.06 -2.66
C VAL A 239 16.79 5.60 -3.03
N VAL A 240 17.34 6.55 -2.27
CA VAL A 240 18.66 7.11 -2.55
C VAL A 240 19.80 6.15 -2.19
N SER A 241 19.74 5.51 -1.03
CA SER A 241 20.82 4.63 -0.53
C SER A 241 20.80 3.26 -1.20
N PHE A 242 19.61 2.70 -1.40
CA PHE A 242 19.38 1.35 -1.90
C PHE A 242 19.05 1.33 -3.40
N ARG A 243 18.74 2.45 -4.04
CA ARG A 243 18.52 2.54 -5.50
C ARG A 243 17.73 1.34 -6.07
N PRO A 244 16.49 1.11 -5.59
CA PRO A 244 15.68 -0.02 -6.04
C PRO A 244 15.31 0.12 -7.52
N ASP A 245 15.14 -1.02 -8.19
CA ASP A 245 14.60 -1.09 -9.55
C ASP A 245 13.08 -1.06 -9.55
N CYS A 246 12.44 -1.59 -8.51
CA CYS A 246 11.00 -1.51 -8.30
C CYS A 246 10.61 -1.67 -6.83
N CYS A 247 9.38 -1.25 -6.52
CA CYS A 247 8.67 -1.56 -5.29
C CYS A 247 7.75 -2.78 -5.49
N ILE A 248 7.56 -3.61 -4.46
CA ILE A 248 6.55 -4.68 -4.44
C ILE A 248 5.67 -4.50 -3.20
N THR A 249 4.36 -4.59 -3.40
CA THR A 249 3.35 -4.70 -2.33
C THR A 249 2.43 -5.89 -2.60
N LEU A 250 1.89 -6.48 -1.52
CA LEU A 250 0.86 -7.51 -1.60
C LEU A 250 -0.52 -6.92 -1.34
N ASN A 251 -1.50 -7.26 -2.19
CA ASN A 251 -2.88 -6.78 -2.08
C ASN A 251 -2.99 -5.25 -1.93
N HIS A 252 -2.09 -4.51 -2.60
CA HIS A 252 -2.01 -3.04 -2.51
C HIS A 252 -1.84 -2.49 -1.07
N MET A 253 -1.49 -3.35 -0.10
CA MET A 253 -1.40 -2.97 1.30
C MET A 253 -0.14 -2.15 1.56
N GLY A 254 -0.30 -1.01 2.23
CA GLY A 254 0.78 -0.05 2.42
C GLY A 254 0.81 1.04 1.36
N VAL A 255 -0.04 0.97 0.33
CA VAL A 255 -0.40 2.17 -0.41
C VAL A 255 -1.37 2.99 0.45
N ASP A 256 -1.27 4.31 0.39
CA ASP A 256 -2.22 5.20 1.09
C ASP A 256 -3.46 5.44 0.24
N VAL A 257 -4.61 5.57 0.91
CA VAL A 257 -5.93 5.72 0.29
C VAL A 257 -6.01 7.01 -0.55
N GLU A 258 -5.32 8.05 -0.07
CA GLU A 258 -5.29 9.38 -0.66
C GLU A 258 -4.39 9.47 -1.90
N GLY A 259 -3.47 8.53 -2.14
CA GLY A 259 -2.59 8.44 -3.32
C GLY A 259 -1.28 9.23 -3.23
N VAL A 260 -0.87 9.68 -2.04
CA VAL A 260 0.38 10.40 -1.78
C VAL A 260 1.61 9.56 -2.14
N LEU A 261 1.63 8.29 -1.76
CA LEU A 261 2.70 7.35 -2.13
C LEU A 261 2.73 7.14 -3.64
N MET A 262 1.57 7.02 -4.27
CA MET A 262 1.47 6.82 -5.72
C MET A 262 2.04 8.02 -6.49
N ASP A 263 1.68 9.23 -6.06
CA ASP A 263 2.22 10.49 -6.60
C ASP A 263 3.75 10.56 -6.39
N LEU A 264 4.24 10.16 -5.21
CA LEU A 264 5.67 10.15 -4.89
C LEU A 264 6.44 9.14 -5.76
N LEU A 265 5.96 7.91 -5.89
CA LEU A 265 6.57 6.88 -6.73
C LEU A 265 6.60 7.29 -8.20
N ALA A 266 5.53 7.94 -8.69
CA ALA A 266 5.47 8.48 -10.04
C ALA A 266 6.53 9.58 -10.28
N ARG A 267 6.71 10.50 -9.31
CA ARG A 267 7.77 11.53 -9.37
C ARG A 267 9.17 10.93 -9.35
N LEU A 268 9.37 9.87 -8.57
CA LEU A 268 10.63 9.12 -8.51
C LEU A 268 10.86 8.25 -9.75
N GLN A 269 9.87 8.11 -10.63
CA GLN A 269 9.89 7.13 -11.73
C GLN A 269 10.28 5.73 -11.20
N LEU A 270 9.71 5.36 -10.05
CA LEU A 270 9.97 4.11 -9.37
C LEU A 270 8.75 3.20 -9.53
N PRO A 271 8.85 2.14 -10.35
CA PRO A 271 7.73 1.25 -10.62
C PRO A 271 7.23 0.52 -9.38
N LEU A 272 5.91 0.41 -9.23
CA LEU A 272 5.24 -0.40 -8.23
C LEU A 272 4.64 -1.66 -8.86
N ALA A 273 5.02 -2.83 -8.37
CA ALA A 273 4.30 -4.07 -8.59
C ALA A 273 3.32 -4.31 -7.44
N SER A 274 2.02 -4.25 -7.72
CA SER A 274 0.99 -4.64 -6.77
C SER A 274 0.53 -6.06 -7.04
N TRP A 275 0.99 -7.00 -6.23
CA TRP A 275 0.68 -8.41 -6.38
C TRP A 275 -0.50 -8.83 -5.50
N PHE A 276 -1.63 -9.11 -6.14
CA PHE A 276 -2.84 -9.56 -5.50
C PHE A 276 -2.84 -11.08 -5.29
N VAL A 277 -3.13 -11.47 -4.06
CA VAL A 277 -3.41 -12.85 -3.63
C VAL A 277 -4.85 -12.99 -3.10
N ASP A 278 -5.63 -11.91 -3.16
CA ASP A 278 -7.07 -11.85 -2.96
C ASP A 278 -7.71 -11.06 -4.12
N ASN A 279 -9.04 -10.96 -4.19
CA ASN A 279 -9.71 -10.29 -5.29
C ASN A 279 -9.40 -8.77 -5.28
N PRO A 280 -8.77 -8.24 -6.33
CA PRO A 280 -8.37 -6.83 -6.42
C PRO A 280 -9.56 -5.87 -6.35
N HIS A 281 -10.74 -6.25 -6.84
CA HIS A 281 -11.95 -5.41 -6.76
C HIS A 281 -12.42 -5.19 -5.32
N LEU A 282 -12.12 -6.11 -4.40
CA LEU A 282 -12.41 -5.95 -2.98
C LEU A 282 -11.40 -5.04 -2.25
N ILE A 283 -10.39 -4.54 -2.94
CA ILE A 283 -9.30 -3.77 -2.34
C ILE A 283 -9.17 -2.41 -3.02
N ILE A 284 -9.06 -2.39 -4.35
CA ILE A 284 -8.73 -1.19 -5.13
C ILE A 284 -9.79 -0.10 -4.99
N HIS A 285 -11.06 -0.45 -4.81
CA HIS A 285 -12.14 0.52 -4.60
C HIS A 285 -11.99 1.38 -3.34
N LEU A 286 -11.15 0.95 -2.39
CA LEU A 286 -10.83 1.71 -1.18
C LEU A 286 -9.89 2.89 -1.48
N TYR A 287 -9.30 2.95 -2.69
CA TYR A 287 -8.27 3.92 -3.06
C TYR A 287 -8.79 4.90 -4.09
N SER A 288 -8.61 6.19 -3.83
CA SER A 288 -9.12 7.28 -4.67
C SER A 288 -8.23 7.60 -5.89
N ARG A 289 -6.91 7.40 -5.76
CA ARG A 289 -5.89 7.77 -6.76
C ARG A 289 -4.81 6.69 -6.89
N CYS A 290 -5.23 5.49 -7.30
CA CYS A 290 -4.35 4.31 -7.42
C CYS A 290 -3.90 3.99 -8.86
N VAL A 291 -4.52 4.60 -9.88
CA VAL A 291 -4.12 4.41 -11.28
C VAL A 291 -2.90 5.27 -11.60
N SER A 292 -1.82 4.63 -12.06
CA SER A 292 -0.56 5.29 -12.41
C SER A 292 0.17 4.50 -13.50
N PRO A 293 0.82 5.16 -14.48
CA PRO A 293 1.64 4.46 -15.48
C PRO A 293 2.82 3.72 -14.84
N TRP A 294 3.25 4.15 -13.65
CA TRP A 294 4.31 3.51 -12.87
C TRP A 294 3.81 2.34 -12.02
N THR A 295 2.59 1.84 -12.26
CA THR A 295 2.01 0.72 -11.51
C THR A 295 1.63 -0.43 -12.42
N ALA A 296 2.10 -1.63 -12.07
CA ALA A 296 1.66 -2.87 -12.66
C ALA A 296 0.93 -3.73 -11.62
N LEU A 297 -0.25 -4.23 -12.01
CA LEU A 297 -1.03 -5.14 -11.18
C LEU A 297 -0.75 -6.59 -11.59
N PHE A 298 -0.57 -7.46 -10.60
CA PHE A 298 -0.45 -8.89 -10.80
C PHE A 298 -1.63 -9.57 -10.10
N THR A 299 -2.60 -10.09 -10.86
CA THR A 299 -3.80 -10.75 -10.34
C THR A 299 -3.64 -12.27 -10.41
N TRP A 300 -3.96 -12.94 -9.32
CA TRP A 300 -3.96 -14.41 -9.23
C TRP A 300 -5.15 -15.07 -9.93
N ASP A 301 -6.15 -14.29 -10.33
CA ASP A 301 -7.28 -14.74 -11.14
C ASP A 301 -7.29 -13.94 -12.45
N ALA A 302 -7.13 -14.66 -13.57
CA ALA A 302 -7.11 -14.07 -14.91
C ALA A 302 -8.43 -13.39 -15.30
N ASP A 303 -9.54 -13.78 -14.66
CA ASP A 303 -10.86 -13.20 -14.93
C ASP A 303 -10.98 -11.74 -14.47
N ASN A 304 -10.03 -11.24 -13.67
CA ASN A 304 -9.99 -9.83 -13.26
C ASN A 304 -9.23 -8.92 -14.26
N ILE A 305 -8.56 -9.47 -15.27
CA ILE A 305 -7.66 -8.67 -16.12
C ILE A 305 -8.44 -7.61 -16.90
N GLU A 306 -9.49 -8.02 -17.59
CA GLU A 306 -10.28 -7.13 -18.45
C GLU A 306 -10.94 -6.00 -17.64
N SER A 307 -11.52 -6.33 -16.49
CA SER A 307 -12.16 -5.34 -15.61
C SER A 307 -11.17 -4.36 -14.99
N LEU A 308 -9.95 -4.80 -14.65
CA LEU A 308 -8.90 -3.92 -14.15
C LEU A 308 -8.35 -3.01 -15.26
N GLN A 309 -8.20 -3.52 -16.48
CA GLN A 309 -7.82 -2.70 -17.62
C GLN A 309 -8.89 -1.65 -17.94
N ALA A 310 -10.17 -2.04 -17.90
CA ALA A 310 -11.30 -1.12 -18.05
C ALA A 310 -11.35 -0.05 -16.95
N ALA A 311 -10.82 -0.35 -15.76
CA ALA A 311 -10.66 0.62 -14.66
C ALA A 311 -9.48 1.60 -14.86
N GLY A 312 -8.70 1.46 -15.94
CA GLY A 312 -7.64 2.39 -16.34
C GLY A 312 -6.21 1.90 -16.04
N PHE A 313 -6.02 0.69 -15.51
CA PHE A 313 -4.68 0.14 -15.31
C PHE A 313 -4.10 -0.36 -16.63
N GLU A 314 -3.02 0.29 -17.09
CA GLU A 314 -2.36 -0.06 -18.36
C GLU A 314 -1.65 -1.42 -18.30
N HIS A 315 -1.07 -1.76 -17.15
CA HIS A 315 -0.27 -2.96 -16.97
C HIS A 315 -0.93 -3.90 -15.96
N VAL A 316 -1.64 -4.91 -16.46
CA VAL A 316 -2.28 -5.94 -15.66
C VAL A 316 -1.85 -7.32 -16.16
N PHE A 317 -1.30 -8.14 -15.26
CA PHE A 317 -0.75 -9.44 -15.59
C PHE A 317 -1.38 -10.55 -14.75
N TYR A 318 -1.60 -11.72 -15.35
CA TYR A 318 -1.91 -12.94 -14.61
C TYR A 318 -0.66 -13.43 -13.86
N LEU A 319 -0.78 -13.67 -12.56
CA LEU A 319 0.24 -14.28 -11.74
C LEU A 319 -0.41 -15.16 -10.65
N PRO A 320 -0.52 -16.49 -10.88
CA PRO A 320 -1.21 -17.38 -9.95
C PRO A 320 -0.53 -17.42 -8.59
N LEU A 321 -1.24 -17.96 -7.60
CA LEU A 321 -0.68 -18.22 -6.27
C LEU A 321 0.55 -19.15 -6.34
N GLY A 322 1.31 -19.19 -5.25
CA GLY A 322 2.49 -20.04 -5.10
C GLY A 322 2.62 -20.56 -3.68
N THR A 323 3.45 -21.58 -3.50
CA THR A 323 3.72 -22.18 -2.19
C THR A 323 5.15 -21.89 -1.74
N ASP A 324 5.35 -21.90 -0.42
CA ASP A 324 6.67 -21.86 0.23
C ASP A 324 7.07 -23.32 0.52
N PRO A 325 8.06 -23.89 -0.21
CA PRO A 325 8.43 -25.30 -0.06
C PRO A 325 9.17 -25.60 1.25
N ASP A 326 9.73 -24.59 1.92
CA ASP A 326 10.37 -24.76 3.24
C ASP A 326 9.33 -24.79 4.35
N ARG A 327 8.22 -24.06 4.14
CA ARG A 327 7.05 -24.09 5.01
C ARG A 327 6.27 -25.39 4.81
N PHE A 328 5.80 -25.65 3.59
CA PHE A 328 5.05 -26.85 3.25
C PHE A 328 6.00 -27.94 2.75
N HIS A 329 6.34 -28.85 3.65
CA HIS A 329 7.24 -29.98 3.41
C HIS A 329 6.73 -31.24 4.13
N PRO A 330 6.89 -32.46 3.56
CA PRO A 330 6.43 -33.72 4.17
C PRO A 330 6.90 -33.90 5.62
N ASP A 331 8.14 -33.48 5.91
CA ASP A 331 8.78 -33.65 7.23
C ASP A 331 8.10 -32.86 8.35
N LYS A 332 7.28 -31.83 8.01
CA LYS A 332 6.57 -31.05 9.02
C LYS A 332 5.55 -31.89 9.79
N GLY A 333 5.01 -32.95 9.17
CA GLY A 333 3.97 -33.80 9.76
C GLY A 333 4.43 -34.59 11.00
N ALA A 334 5.73 -34.75 11.25
CA ALA A 334 6.26 -35.56 12.34
C ALA A 334 5.86 -35.05 13.75
N SER A 335 5.70 -33.73 13.89
CA SER A 335 5.33 -33.09 15.16
C SER A 335 3.82 -32.94 15.35
N ALA A 336 3.00 -33.32 14.36
CA ALA A 336 1.56 -33.06 14.39
C ALA A 336 0.83 -33.85 15.49
N PRO A 337 -0.15 -33.26 16.20
CA PRO A 337 -0.99 -33.98 17.16
C PRO A 337 -1.70 -35.19 16.54
N ALA A 338 -1.76 -36.30 17.28
CA ALA A 338 -2.43 -37.53 16.82
C ALA A 338 -3.92 -37.31 16.50
N ALA A 339 -4.58 -36.38 17.20
CA ALA A 339 -5.98 -36.00 16.97
C ALA A 339 -6.26 -35.47 15.55
N TRP A 340 -5.22 -35.00 14.83
CA TRP A 340 -5.35 -34.48 13.47
C TRP A 340 -5.42 -35.58 12.40
N GLN A 341 -5.21 -36.84 12.76
CA GLN A 341 -5.31 -37.95 11.82
C GLN A 341 -6.74 -38.07 11.26
N ALA A 342 -6.84 -38.12 9.93
CA ALA A 342 -8.10 -38.30 9.23
C ALA A 342 -7.92 -39.11 7.93
N ASP A 343 -8.94 -39.89 7.58
CA ASP A 343 -9.02 -40.49 6.24
C ASP A 343 -9.38 -39.40 5.22
N LEU A 344 -10.33 -38.53 5.60
CA LEU A 344 -10.81 -37.41 4.80
C LEU A 344 -10.86 -36.16 5.67
N SER A 345 -10.24 -35.08 5.21
CA SER A 345 -10.36 -33.77 5.88
C SER A 345 -10.80 -32.67 4.93
N PHE A 346 -11.51 -31.69 5.48
CA PHE A 346 -11.82 -30.43 4.82
C PHE A 346 -11.41 -29.27 5.73
N VAL A 347 -10.60 -28.34 5.21
CA VAL A 347 -10.19 -27.13 5.93
C VAL A 347 -10.86 -25.93 5.28
N GLY A 348 -11.69 -25.18 6.00
CA GLY A 348 -12.29 -23.96 5.46
C GLY A 348 -13.32 -23.30 6.37
N ASN A 349 -13.54 -22.00 6.15
CA ASN A 349 -14.58 -21.25 6.85
C ASN A 349 -15.98 -21.61 6.31
N SER A 350 -16.96 -21.74 7.19
CA SER A 350 -18.37 -22.03 6.90
C SER A 350 -19.08 -20.89 6.16
N MET A 351 -18.52 -19.69 6.22
CA MET A 351 -19.11 -18.42 5.75
C MET A 351 -20.40 -17.99 6.46
N VAL A 352 -20.91 -18.75 7.44
CA VAL A 352 -22.14 -18.45 8.18
C VAL A 352 -22.05 -17.07 8.84
N TYR A 353 -21.01 -16.87 9.66
CA TYR A 353 -20.82 -15.62 10.40
C TYR A 353 -20.42 -14.45 9.49
N LYS A 354 -19.62 -14.71 8.45
CA LYS A 354 -19.19 -13.69 7.48
C LYS A 354 -20.37 -13.12 6.69
N VAL A 355 -21.25 -13.99 6.18
CA VAL A 355 -22.48 -13.56 5.50
C VAL A 355 -23.41 -12.83 6.46
N GLY A 356 -23.65 -13.40 7.65
CA GLY A 356 -24.51 -12.77 8.66
C GLY A 356 -24.04 -11.37 9.06
N SER A 357 -22.73 -11.22 9.31
CA SER A 357 -22.11 -9.93 9.62
C SER A 357 -22.22 -8.94 8.47
N ARG A 358 -21.98 -9.38 7.22
CA ARG A 358 -22.08 -8.50 6.05
C ARG A 358 -23.51 -7.98 5.83
N LEU A 359 -24.52 -8.84 5.98
CA LEU A 359 -25.92 -8.45 5.88
C LEU A 359 -26.33 -7.50 7.02
N LYS A 360 -25.89 -7.77 8.25
CA LYS A 360 -26.18 -6.92 9.42
C LYS A 360 -25.57 -5.53 9.28
N ASN A 361 -24.33 -5.44 8.84
CA ASN A 361 -23.61 -4.17 8.74
C ASN A 361 -23.99 -3.38 7.49
N GLY A 362 -24.32 -4.06 6.37
CA GLY A 362 -24.68 -3.40 5.12
C GLY A 362 -26.04 -2.70 5.13
N ARG A 363 -26.93 -3.01 6.08
CA ARG A 363 -28.27 -2.39 6.25
C ARG A 363 -29.06 -2.24 4.94
N PHE A 364 -29.01 -3.28 4.09
CA PHE A 364 -29.62 -3.24 2.76
C PHE A 364 -31.15 -3.08 2.81
N PRO A 365 -31.76 -2.38 1.83
CA PRO A 365 -33.21 -2.25 1.74
C PRO A 365 -33.91 -3.61 1.58
N ARG A 366 -35.18 -3.66 1.98
CA ARG A 366 -36.00 -4.88 1.96
C ARG A 366 -36.03 -5.55 0.59
N ASP A 367 -36.07 -4.75 -0.49
CA ASP A 367 -36.13 -5.23 -1.87
C ASP A 367 -34.85 -5.95 -2.33
N LEU A 368 -33.72 -5.71 -1.65
CA LEU A 368 -32.48 -6.48 -1.84
C LEU A 368 -32.43 -7.69 -0.91
N LEU A 369 -32.92 -7.57 0.33
CA LEU A 369 -32.89 -8.65 1.32
C LEU A 369 -33.84 -9.81 1.00
N LEU A 370 -35.06 -9.54 0.53
CA LEU A 370 -36.04 -10.58 0.21
C LEU A 370 -35.57 -11.57 -0.87
N PRO A 371 -35.05 -11.13 -2.04
CA PRO A 371 -34.58 -12.03 -3.07
C PRO A 371 -33.15 -12.55 -2.82
N PHE A 372 -32.43 -12.04 -1.80
CA PHE A 372 -31.01 -12.31 -1.57
C PHE A 372 -30.61 -13.78 -1.69
N TYR A 373 -31.35 -14.69 -1.04
CA TYR A 373 -31.07 -16.13 -1.09
C TYR A 373 -31.21 -16.69 -2.51
N LYS A 374 -32.31 -16.34 -3.21
CA LYS A 374 -32.58 -16.79 -4.58
C LYS A 374 -31.51 -16.27 -5.55
N VAL A 375 -31.14 -15.00 -5.43
CA VAL A 375 -30.06 -14.37 -6.21
C VAL A 375 -28.74 -15.08 -5.96
N SER A 376 -28.36 -15.29 -4.70
CA SER A 376 -27.10 -15.94 -4.34
C SER A 376 -27.03 -17.39 -4.83
N LEU A 377 -28.14 -18.13 -4.78
CA LEU A 377 -28.24 -19.49 -5.30
C LEU A 377 -28.09 -19.52 -6.83
N ALA A 378 -28.67 -18.54 -7.54
CA ALA A 378 -28.54 -18.43 -8.98
C ALA A 378 -27.11 -17.99 -9.37
N PHE A 379 -26.52 -17.03 -8.65
CA PHE A 379 -25.13 -16.61 -8.88
C PHE A 379 -24.12 -17.74 -8.66
N MET A 380 -24.37 -18.60 -7.66
CA MET A 380 -23.56 -19.79 -7.40
C MET A 380 -23.44 -20.73 -8.60
N LYS A 381 -24.53 -20.85 -9.39
CA LYS A 381 -24.64 -21.72 -10.58
C LYS A 381 -24.26 -21.02 -11.88
N SER A 382 -24.15 -19.70 -11.87
CA SER A 382 -23.82 -18.91 -13.06
C SER A 382 -22.32 -18.92 -13.32
N GLU A 383 -21.94 -18.82 -14.59
CA GLU A 383 -20.55 -18.60 -15.03
C GLU A 383 -20.15 -17.11 -15.03
N GLN A 384 -21.09 -16.19 -14.81
CA GLN A 384 -20.79 -14.76 -14.76
C GLN A 384 -19.90 -14.39 -13.57
N ARG A 385 -18.96 -13.47 -13.75
CA ARG A 385 -17.93 -13.16 -12.75
C ARG A 385 -18.27 -11.95 -11.91
N SER A 386 -18.85 -10.93 -12.53
CA SER A 386 -19.37 -9.74 -11.84
C SER A 386 -20.77 -10.02 -11.29
N VAL A 387 -20.98 -9.67 -10.02
CA VAL A 387 -22.33 -9.72 -9.42
C VAL A 387 -23.21 -8.63 -10.03
N ALA A 388 -22.67 -7.45 -10.31
CA ALA A 388 -23.42 -6.36 -10.92
C ALA A 388 -23.93 -6.71 -12.32
N GLU A 389 -23.09 -7.33 -13.17
CA GLU A 389 -23.51 -7.85 -14.49
C GLU A 389 -24.57 -8.94 -14.34
N PHE A 390 -24.37 -9.84 -13.39
CA PHE A 390 -25.31 -10.93 -13.12
C PHE A 390 -26.67 -10.43 -12.68
N LEU A 391 -26.71 -9.42 -11.81
CA LEU A 391 -27.95 -8.79 -11.40
C LEU A 391 -28.62 -8.12 -12.59
N ARG A 392 -27.88 -7.35 -13.40
CA ARG A 392 -28.42 -6.67 -14.58
C ARG A 392 -29.07 -7.65 -15.56
N ASP A 393 -28.41 -8.77 -15.85
CA ASP A 393 -28.88 -9.71 -16.85
C ASP A 393 -29.96 -10.67 -16.32
N ALA A 394 -29.78 -11.22 -15.12
CA ALA A 394 -30.65 -12.29 -14.59
C ALA A 394 -31.70 -11.79 -13.58
N PHE A 395 -31.51 -10.63 -12.97
CA PHE A 395 -32.40 -10.07 -11.94
C PHE A 395 -32.58 -8.54 -12.10
N PRO A 396 -33.05 -8.03 -13.26
CA PRO A 396 -33.07 -6.61 -13.57
C PRO A 396 -33.82 -5.75 -12.54
N GLN A 397 -34.89 -6.29 -11.93
CA GLN A 397 -35.60 -5.60 -10.84
C GLN A 397 -34.73 -5.42 -9.58
N VAL A 398 -33.94 -6.44 -9.23
CA VAL A 398 -32.98 -6.36 -8.10
C VAL A 398 -31.83 -5.43 -8.46
N PHE A 399 -31.38 -5.44 -9.72
CA PHE A 399 -30.35 -4.54 -10.22
C PHE A 399 -30.75 -3.07 -10.06
N THR A 400 -31.99 -2.69 -10.37
CA THR A 400 -32.48 -1.32 -10.14
C THR A 400 -32.34 -0.87 -8.68
N HIS A 401 -32.69 -1.75 -7.72
CA HIS A 401 -32.51 -1.44 -6.30
C HIS A 401 -31.04 -1.41 -5.86
N TYR A 402 -30.21 -2.25 -6.48
CA TYR A 402 -28.76 -2.26 -6.25
C TYR A 402 -28.11 -0.97 -6.79
N GLU A 403 -28.52 -0.48 -7.96
CA GLU A 403 -28.01 0.77 -8.53
C GLU A 403 -28.36 1.98 -7.67
N ALA A 404 -29.51 1.94 -7.00
CA ALA A 404 -29.99 2.97 -6.07
C ALA A 404 -29.28 2.97 -4.70
N LEU A 405 -28.33 2.08 -4.45
CA LEU A 405 -27.48 2.14 -3.25
C LEU A 405 -26.62 3.43 -3.26
N PRO A 406 -26.36 4.02 -2.08
CA PRO A 406 -25.88 5.41 -1.97
C PRO A 406 -24.49 5.65 -2.55
N ASP A 407 -23.61 4.65 -2.51
CA ASP A 407 -22.22 4.75 -2.92
C ASP A 407 -21.66 3.38 -3.36
N ASN A 408 -20.43 3.40 -3.88
CA ASN A 408 -19.74 2.19 -4.34
C ASN A 408 -19.40 1.22 -3.20
N GLU A 409 -19.21 1.73 -1.98
CA GLU A 409 -18.94 0.88 -0.82
C GLU A 409 -20.16 0.03 -0.48
N ALA A 410 -21.35 0.62 -0.46
CA ALA A 410 -22.61 -0.07 -0.24
C ALA A 410 -22.89 -1.12 -1.33
N LYS A 411 -22.64 -0.76 -2.59
CA LYS A 411 -22.76 -1.68 -3.75
C LYS A 411 -21.84 -2.89 -3.58
N LEU A 412 -20.56 -2.64 -3.32
CA LEU A 412 -19.59 -3.72 -3.14
C LEU A 412 -19.87 -4.58 -1.91
N ALA A 413 -20.36 -3.97 -0.82
CA ALA A 413 -20.77 -4.72 0.37
C ALA A 413 -21.89 -5.73 0.03
N TYR A 414 -22.83 -5.34 -0.83
CA TYR A 414 -23.91 -6.22 -1.30
C TYR A 414 -23.38 -7.32 -2.23
N GLU A 415 -22.52 -6.98 -3.18
CA GLU A 415 -21.88 -7.95 -4.07
C GLU A 415 -21.05 -8.98 -3.31
N THR A 416 -20.31 -8.52 -2.29
CA THR A 416 -19.55 -9.36 -1.37
C THR A 416 -20.48 -10.31 -0.60
N ALA A 417 -21.64 -9.82 -0.13
CA ALA A 417 -22.63 -10.65 0.55
C ALA A 417 -23.15 -11.77 -0.37
N ILE A 418 -23.51 -11.45 -1.62
CA ILE A 418 -23.96 -12.42 -2.63
C ILE A 418 -22.87 -13.46 -2.89
N THR A 419 -21.63 -13.01 -3.10
CA THR A 419 -20.48 -13.87 -3.39
C THR A 419 -20.17 -14.83 -2.24
N TRP A 420 -20.17 -14.33 -1.00
CA TRP A 420 -19.95 -15.14 0.18
C TRP A 420 -21.09 -16.11 0.45
N GLN A 421 -22.34 -15.71 0.21
CA GLN A 421 -23.49 -16.61 0.33
C GLN A 421 -23.48 -17.69 -0.77
N ALA A 422 -23.14 -17.35 -2.01
CA ALA A 422 -22.94 -18.33 -3.08
C ALA A 422 -21.82 -19.32 -2.73
N THR A 423 -20.73 -18.82 -2.15
CA THR A 423 -19.62 -19.65 -1.67
C THR A 423 -20.06 -20.58 -0.54
N ARG A 424 -20.83 -20.07 0.43
CA ARG A 424 -21.42 -20.86 1.51
C ARG A 424 -22.27 -22.00 0.95
N LEU A 425 -23.22 -21.69 0.07
CA LEU A 425 -24.13 -22.67 -0.52
C LEU A 425 -23.37 -23.77 -1.27
N TYR A 426 -22.41 -23.41 -2.12
CA TYR A 426 -21.61 -24.36 -2.88
C TYR A 426 -20.79 -25.27 -1.97
N ARG A 427 -20.05 -24.67 -1.03
CA ARG A 427 -19.17 -25.40 -0.10
C ARG A 427 -19.96 -26.35 0.78
N ASN A 428 -21.07 -25.88 1.34
CA ASN A 428 -21.94 -26.71 2.18
C ASN A 428 -22.54 -27.85 1.36
N GLY A 429 -22.92 -27.59 0.11
CA GLY A 429 -23.37 -28.62 -0.82
C GLY A 429 -22.32 -29.70 -1.07
N CYS A 430 -21.06 -29.32 -1.28
CA CYS A 430 -19.95 -30.26 -1.49
C CYS A 430 -19.67 -31.09 -0.23
N VAL A 431 -19.48 -30.42 0.92
CA VAL A 431 -19.12 -31.09 2.18
C VAL A 431 -20.26 -31.99 2.68
N ARG A 432 -21.53 -31.58 2.52
CA ARG A 432 -22.70 -32.37 2.92
C ARG A 432 -22.73 -33.75 2.25
N ARG A 433 -22.31 -33.85 0.98
CA ARG A 433 -22.23 -35.12 0.24
C ARG A 433 -21.16 -36.07 0.78
N LEU A 434 -20.17 -35.53 1.49
CA LEU A 434 -19.08 -36.30 2.08
C LEU A 434 -19.38 -36.76 3.51
N LEU A 435 -20.45 -36.27 4.16
CA LEU A 435 -20.80 -36.64 5.53
C LEU A 435 -20.89 -38.16 5.78
N PRO A 436 -21.37 -39.02 4.85
CA PRO A 436 -21.33 -40.47 5.03
C PRO A 436 -19.93 -41.05 5.25
N LEU A 437 -18.88 -40.34 4.83
CA LEU A 437 -17.47 -40.69 5.01
C LEU A 437 -16.86 -40.09 6.29
N LYS A 438 -17.67 -39.44 7.15
CA LYS A 438 -17.29 -38.84 8.44
C LYS A 438 -16.02 -37.96 8.36
N PRO A 439 -15.99 -36.93 7.49
CA PRO A 439 -14.83 -36.07 7.32
C PRO A 439 -14.44 -35.36 8.62
N LEU A 440 -13.14 -35.07 8.76
CA LEU A 440 -12.65 -34.09 9.73
C LEU A 440 -12.78 -32.68 9.14
N ILE A 441 -13.72 -31.90 9.64
CA ILE A 441 -13.96 -30.52 9.24
C ILE A 441 -13.20 -29.59 10.20
N VAL A 442 -12.28 -28.83 9.63
CA VAL A 442 -11.47 -27.83 10.32
C VAL A 442 -11.96 -26.44 9.93
N GLY A 443 -12.52 -25.70 10.87
CA GLY A 443 -13.11 -24.40 10.58
C GLY A 443 -13.86 -23.82 11.77
N ASP A 444 -14.60 -22.74 11.52
CA ASP A 444 -15.38 -22.03 12.53
C ASP A 444 -16.65 -22.79 12.94
N ASP A 445 -17.21 -22.42 14.09
CA ASP A 445 -18.43 -23.01 14.67
C ASP A 445 -19.67 -22.96 13.77
N GLY A 446 -19.66 -22.16 12.71
CA GLY A 446 -20.76 -22.14 11.73
C GLY A 446 -20.99 -23.51 11.08
N TRP A 447 -19.99 -24.39 11.02
CA TRP A 447 -20.17 -25.77 10.58
C TRP A 447 -21.09 -26.61 11.47
N LYS A 448 -21.04 -26.38 12.79
CA LYS A 448 -21.93 -27.05 13.76
C LYS A 448 -23.37 -26.58 13.56
N ILE A 449 -23.57 -25.31 13.21
CA ILE A 449 -24.90 -24.76 12.89
C ILE A 449 -25.43 -25.35 11.58
N GLU A 450 -24.59 -25.38 10.55
CA GLU A 450 -24.99 -25.81 9.21
C GLU A 450 -25.41 -27.28 9.14
N PHE A 451 -24.72 -28.16 9.89
CA PHE A 451 -24.95 -29.60 9.85
C PHE A 451 -25.64 -30.16 11.09
N ARG A 452 -26.18 -29.31 11.99
CA ARG A 452 -26.84 -29.73 13.24
C ARG A 452 -27.95 -30.79 13.08
N HIS A 453 -28.61 -30.80 11.93
CA HIS A 453 -29.75 -31.67 11.63
C HIS A 453 -29.39 -32.82 10.67
N GLU A 454 -28.11 -32.95 10.30
CA GLU A 454 -27.66 -34.03 9.43
C GLU A 454 -27.61 -35.35 10.21
N PRO A 455 -28.08 -36.47 9.62
CA PRO A 455 -28.12 -37.76 10.29
C PRO A 455 -26.73 -38.31 10.59
N VAL A 456 -25.73 -37.96 9.77
CA VAL A 456 -24.33 -38.33 9.97
C VAL A 456 -23.54 -37.07 10.30
N GLN A 457 -23.03 -37.01 11.53
CA GLN A 457 -22.20 -35.89 11.98
C GLN A 457 -20.74 -36.10 11.56
N PRO A 458 -20.06 -35.03 11.09
CA PRO A 458 -18.62 -35.06 10.84
C PRO A 458 -17.84 -34.94 12.16
N ARG A 459 -16.52 -35.09 12.10
CA ARG A 459 -15.63 -34.67 13.20
C ARG A 459 -15.34 -33.18 13.04
N TYR A 460 -15.44 -32.42 14.12
CA TYR A 460 -15.12 -30.99 14.12
C TYR A 460 -13.77 -30.73 14.77
N MET A 461 -13.04 -29.74 14.24
CA MET A 461 -11.83 -29.20 14.84
C MET A 461 -11.79 -27.69 14.65
N GLU A 462 -11.21 -27.01 15.64
CA GLU A 462 -11.04 -25.56 15.63
C GLU A 462 -10.18 -25.09 14.43
N PRO A 463 -10.33 -23.81 14.01
CA PRO A 463 -9.52 -23.24 12.94
C PRO A 463 -8.02 -23.38 13.21
N LEU A 464 -7.26 -23.71 12.17
CA LEU A 464 -5.81 -23.86 12.22
C LEU A 464 -5.11 -22.60 11.69
N SER A 465 -3.96 -22.27 12.30
CA SER A 465 -3.06 -21.23 11.80
C SER A 465 -2.41 -21.66 10.49
N TYR A 466 -2.41 -20.75 9.50
CA TYR A 466 -1.77 -20.98 8.21
C TYR A 466 -0.27 -21.26 8.35
N TYR A 467 0.43 -20.53 9.22
CA TYR A 467 1.89 -20.61 9.32
C TYR A 467 2.39 -21.77 10.17
N THR A 468 1.70 -22.07 11.26
CA THR A 468 2.21 -22.99 12.29
C THR A 468 1.54 -24.36 12.24
N ASP A 469 0.31 -24.45 11.75
CA ASP A 469 -0.50 -25.66 11.88
C ASP A 469 -0.74 -26.35 10.54
N LEU A 470 -1.18 -25.63 9.50
CA LEU A 470 -1.48 -26.22 8.19
C LEU A 470 -0.32 -27.03 7.59
N PRO A 471 0.95 -26.60 7.68
CA PRO A 471 2.06 -27.38 7.14
C PRO A 471 2.24 -28.75 7.80
N ARG A 472 1.86 -28.86 9.08
CA ARG A 472 1.90 -30.10 9.86
C ARG A 472 0.62 -30.91 9.65
N PHE A 473 -0.50 -30.25 9.38
CA PHE A 473 -1.82 -30.86 9.27
C PHE A 473 -2.05 -31.61 7.97
N TYR A 474 -1.68 -31.04 6.81
CA TYR A 474 -2.04 -31.64 5.51
C TYR A 474 -1.54 -33.07 5.33
N CYS A 475 -0.36 -33.39 5.88
CA CYS A 475 0.24 -34.72 5.89
C CYS A 475 -0.48 -35.75 6.77
N ARG A 476 -1.47 -35.32 7.57
CA ARG A 476 -2.24 -36.19 8.49
C ARG A 476 -3.54 -36.71 7.89
N SER A 477 -3.85 -36.29 6.67
CA SER A 477 -5.04 -36.70 5.94
C SER A 477 -4.68 -37.58 4.75
N LEU A 478 -5.37 -38.72 4.59
CA LEU A 478 -5.20 -39.52 3.37
C LEU A 478 -5.73 -38.76 2.15
N VAL A 479 -6.91 -38.13 2.29
CA VAL A 479 -7.52 -37.26 1.27
C VAL A 479 -7.80 -35.89 1.87
N ASN A 480 -7.16 -34.86 1.31
CA ASN A 480 -7.52 -33.48 1.57
C ASN A 480 -8.58 -33.05 0.55
N PHE A 481 -9.81 -32.82 1.01
CA PHE A 481 -10.87 -32.32 0.15
C PHE A 481 -10.78 -30.80 0.01
N ASN A 482 -10.86 -30.31 -1.23
CA ASN A 482 -10.93 -28.90 -1.56
C ASN A 482 -12.18 -28.61 -2.38
N CYS A 483 -12.78 -27.44 -2.14
CA CYS A 483 -13.75 -26.84 -3.04
C CYS A 483 -13.53 -25.33 -3.09
N THR A 484 -13.51 -24.78 -4.29
CA THR A 484 -13.05 -23.42 -4.55
C THR A 484 -14.16 -22.39 -4.29
N SER A 485 -13.77 -21.22 -3.78
CA SER A 485 -14.70 -20.11 -3.48
C SER A 485 -15.44 -19.66 -4.74
N LYS A 486 -16.70 -19.22 -4.63
CA LYS A 486 -17.42 -18.64 -5.78
C LYS A 486 -16.98 -17.21 -6.10
N GLN A 487 -16.09 -16.64 -5.30
CA GLN A 487 -15.33 -15.43 -5.61
C GLN A 487 -14.36 -15.61 -6.79
N MET A 488 -13.98 -16.85 -7.10
CA MET A 488 -12.93 -17.19 -8.05
C MET A 488 -13.39 -18.35 -8.93
N LYS A 489 -14.31 -18.07 -9.85
CA LYS A 489 -14.97 -19.16 -10.60
C LYS A 489 -14.02 -19.85 -11.58
N GLY A 490 -12.96 -19.16 -12.02
CA GLY A 490 -11.98 -19.61 -13.00
C GLY A 490 -10.65 -20.02 -12.40
N ALA A 491 -10.21 -19.32 -11.35
CA ALA A 491 -8.94 -19.57 -10.68
C ALA A 491 -9.02 -20.68 -9.64
N VAL A 492 -7.83 -21.11 -9.18
CA VAL A 492 -7.66 -22.10 -8.11
C VAL A 492 -7.23 -21.45 -6.80
N ASN A 493 -7.54 -22.08 -5.67
CA ASN A 493 -7.14 -21.54 -4.37
C ASN A 493 -5.78 -22.07 -3.89
N GLN A 494 -5.28 -21.50 -2.78
CA GLN A 494 -3.96 -21.82 -2.21
C GLN A 494 -3.72 -23.32 -1.94
N ARG A 495 -4.76 -24.11 -1.60
CA ARG A 495 -4.61 -25.54 -1.23
C ARG A 495 -4.09 -26.39 -2.38
N ILE A 496 -4.30 -25.96 -3.62
CA ILE A 496 -3.85 -26.68 -4.82
C ILE A 496 -2.32 -26.66 -4.92
N PHE A 497 -1.65 -25.72 -4.24
CA PHE A 497 -0.20 -25.62 -4.17
C PHE A 497 0.34 -26.21 -2.87
N ASP A 498 -0.24 -25.81 -1.73
CA ASP A 498 0.29 -26.17 -0.41
C ASP A 498 0.14 -27.66 -0.07
N VAL A 499 -1.00 -28.28 -0.43
CA VAL A 499 -1.24 -29.69 -0.09
C VAL A 499 -0.27 -30.62 -0.84
N PRO A 500 -0.06 -30.47 -2.17
CA PRO A 500 1.00 -31.21 -2.86
C PRO A 500 2.42 -30.90 -2.35
N ALA A 501 2.71 -29.64 -2.00
CA ALA A 501 4.00 -29.26 -1.40
C ALA A 501 4.21 -29.85 0.00
N ALA A 502 3.15 -30.13 0.75
CA ALA A 502 3.20 -30.95 1.96
C ALA A 502 3.34 -32.46 1.66
N GLY A 503 3.33 -32.88 0.39
CA GLY A 503 3.47 -34.27 -0.04
C GLY A 503 2.18 -35.07 0.04
N SER A 504 1.04 -34.38 0.10
CA SER A 504 -0.25 -34.98 0.37
C SER A 504 -1.17 -34.93 -0.84
N PHE A 505 -2.14 -35.83 -0.84
CA PHE A 505 -3.14 -35.90 -1.90
C PHE A 505 -4.26 -34.89 -1.66
N VAL A 506 -4.67 -34.21 -2.73
CA VAL A 506 -5.82 -33.29 -2.75
C VAL A 506 -6.80 -33.71 -3.84
N LEU A 507 -8.08 -33.73 -3.50
CA LEU A 507 -9.19 -33.80 -4.46
C LEU A 507 -9.86 -32.43 -4.49
N THR A 508 -9.96 -31.82 -5.68
CA THR A 508 -10.49 -30.47 -5.84
C THR A 508 -11.58 -30.41 -6.90
N ASP A 509 -12.39 -29.35 -6.89
CA ASP A 509 -13.22 -29.00 -8.03
C ASP A 509 -12.37 -28.53 -9.22
N TRP A 510 -12.78 -28.90 -10.44
CA TRP A 510 -12.18 -28.39 -11.66
C TRP A 510 -12.50 -26.91 -11.84
N ARG A 511 -11.50 -26.17 -12.31
CA ARG A 511 -11.59 -24.75 -12.62
C ARG A 511 -10.90 -24.49 -13.96
N PRO A 512 -11.44 -23.62 -14.83
CA PRO A 512 -10.85 -23.34 -16.14
C PRO A 512 -9.34 -23.07 -16.12
N GLN A 513 -8.84 -22.29 -15.15
CA GLN A 513 -7.42 -21.94 -15.08
C GLN A 513 -6.53 -23.08 -14.53
N MET A 514 -7.10 -24.21 -14.10
CA MET A 514 -6.35 -25.41 -13.72
C MET A 514 -5.49 -25.93 -14.87
N GLU A 515 -5.99 -25.85 -16.11
CA GLU A 515 -5.34 -26.38 -17.31
C GLU A 515 -4.07 -25.60 -17.68
N GLN A 516 -3.90 -24.38 -17.17
CA GLN A 516 -2.68 -23.58 -17.33
C GLN A 516 -1.61 -23.92 -16.26
N LEU A 517 -2.00 -24.67 -15.23
CA LEU A 517 -1.16 -24.94 -14.06
C LEU A 517 -0.71 -26.41 -14.01
N PHE A 518 -1.62 -27.33 -14.31
CA PHE A 518 -1.38 -28.77 -14.18
C PHE A 518 -1.84 -29.51 -15.42
N GLU A 519 -1.08 -30.53 -15.79
CA GLU A 519 -1.56 -31.54 -16.74
C GLU A 519 -2.69 -32.36 -16.10
N PRO A 520 -3.67 -32.87 -16.87
CA PRO A 520 -4.82 -33.59 -16.32
C PRO A 520 -4.48 -34.78 -15.41
N HIS A 521 -3.33 -35.42 -15.62
CA HIS A 521 -2.88 -36.56 -14.81
C HIS A 521 -2.09 -36.14 -13.56
N GLU A 522 -1.71 -34.87 -13.42
CA GLU A 522 -0.99 -34.32 -12.27
C GLU A 522 -1.93 -33.89 -11.15
N MET A 523 -3.18 -33.51 -11.46
CA MET A 523 -4.15 -33.01 -10.48
C MET A 523 -5.51 -33.69 -10.64
N LEU A 524 -6.02 -34.29 -9.56
CA LEU A 524 -7.35 -34.92 -9.59
C LEU A 524 -8.45 -33.88 -9.32
N CYS A 525 -9.33 -33.73 -10.30
CA CYS A 525 -10.47 -32.83 -10.20
C CYS A 525 -11.79 -33.57 -10.35
N TYR A 526 -12.80 -33.19 -9.56
CA TYR A 526 -14.20 -33.48 -9.86
C TYR A 526 -14.81 -32.31 -10.63
N ARG A 527 -15.72 -32.58 -11.57
CA ARG A 527 -16.45 -31.55 -12.32
C ARG A 527 -17.73 -31.18 -11.60
N GLU A 528 -18.46 -32.19 -11.13
CA GLU A 528 -19.71 -32.01 -10.41
C GLU A 528 -19.56 -32.43 -8.94
N PRO A 529 -20.15 -31.70 -7.97
CA PRO A 529 -20.07 -32.07 -6.56
C PRO A 529 -20.55 -33.49 -6.25
N ASP A 530 -21.46 -34.03 -7.06
CA ASP A 530 -21.99 -35.39 -6.90
C ASP A 530 -20.96 -36.50 -7.21
N GLU A 531 -19.88 -36.21 -7.94
CA GLU A 531 -18.79 -37.15 -8.23
C GLU A 531 -17.85 -37.34 -7.02
N ALA A 532 -17.75 -36.31 -6.16
CA ALA A 532 -16.76 -36.25 -5.09
C ALA A 532 -16.82 -37.46 -4.12
N PRO A 533 -18.00 -37.95 -3.66
CA PRO A 533 -18.05 -39.08 -2.74
C PRO A 533 -17.47 -40.37 -3.32
N GLU A 534 -17.71 -40.65 -4.60
CA GLU A 534 -17.18 -41.86 -5.26
C GLU A 534 -15.67 -41.76 -5.45
N LEU A 535 -15.18 -40.60 -5.92
CA LEU A 535 -13.75 -40.34 -6.03
C LEU A 535 -13.03 -40.46 -4.69
N VAL A 536 -13.60 -39.92 -3.61
CA VAL A 536 -13.01 -40.08 -2.27
C VAL A 536 -12.97 -41.56 -1.86
N ARG A 537 -14.07 -42.31 -2.02
CA ARG A 537 -14.08 -43.75 -1.68
C ARG A 537 -13.03 -44.52 -2.46
N HIS A 538 -12.90 -44.25 -3.76
CA HIS A 538 -11.88 -44.86 -4.61
C HIS A 538 -10.48 -44.55 -4.08
N TYR A 539 -10.15 -43.28 -3.91
CA TYR A 539 -8.81 -42.88 -3.49
C TYR A 539 -8.48 -43.25 -2.05
N LEU A 540 -9.46 -43.49 -1.17
CA LEU A 540 -9.22 -44.05 0.16
C LEU A 540 -8.67 -45.48 0.10
N THR A 541 -9.15 -46.31 -0.83
CA THR A 541 -8.76 -47.73 -0.97
C THR A 541 -7.60 -47.94 -1.95
N HIS A 542 -7.35 -47.02 -2.89
CA HIS A 542 -6.30 -47.14 -3.91
C HIS A 542 -5.01 -46.37 -3.53
N HIS A 543 -4.30 -46.88 -2.53
CA HIS A 543 -3.11 -46.23 -1.97
C HIS A 543 -2.03 -45.88 -3.00
N THR A 544 -1.66 -46.83 -3.88
CA THR A 544 -0.59 -46.62 -4.88
C THR A 544 -0.95 -45.53 -5.88
N GLU A 545 -2.19 -45.53 -6.38
CA GLU A 545 -2.67 -44.51 -7.30
C GLU A 545 -2.70 -43.14 -6.62
N ARG A 546 -3.25 -43.07 -5.39
CA ARG A 546 -3.29 -41.85 -4.58
C ARG A 546 -1.90 -41.24 -4.38
N GLN A 547 -0.93 -42.05 -3.96
CA GLN A 547 0.45 -41.61 -3.78
C GLN A 547 1.08 -41.17 -5.10
N SER A 548 0.87 -41.92 -6.18
CA SER A 548 1.39 -41.57 -7.50
C SER A 548 0.86 -40.20 -7.97
N THR A 549 -0.42 -39.92 -7.76
CA THR A 549 -1.01 -38.62 -8.11
C THR A 549 -0.45 -37.49 -7.23
N ALA A 550 -0.35 -37.69 -5.92
CA ALA A 550 0.25 -36.70 -5.02
C ALA A 550 1.70 -36.36 -5.38
N LEU A 551 2.51 -37.36 -5.77
CA LEU A 551 3.89 -37.17 -6.20
C LEU A 551 3.99 -36.38 -7.51
N ARG A 552 3.11 -36.63 -8.48
CA ARG A 552 3.07 -35.85 -9.73
C ARG A 552 2.67 -34.40 -9.47
N ALA A 553 1.62 -34.18 -8.68
CA ALA A 553 1.20 -32.84 -8.26
C ALA A 553 2.35 -32.09 -7.57
N ARG A 554 3.02 -32.74 -6.61
CA ARG A 554 4.17 -32.18 -5.89
C ARG A 554 5.30 -31.79 -6.84
N LYS A 555 5.66 -32.70 -7.76
CA LYS A 555 6.72 -32.46 -8.74
C LYS A 555 6.42 -31.21 -9.57
N ARG A 556 5.19 -31.06 -10.06
CA ARG A 556 4.74 -29.86 -10.79
C ARG A 556 4.84 -28.61 -9.92
N VAL A 557 4.33 -28.65 -8.69
CA VAL A 557 4.34 -27.51 -7.78
C VAL A 557 5.76 -27.03 -7.49
N LEU A 558 6.68 -27.94 -7.14
CA LEU A 558 8.05 -27.56 -6.82
C LEU A 558 8.82 -27.05 -8.05
N ALA A 559 8.49 -27.55 -9.24
CA ALA A 559 9.14 -27.14 -10.48
C ALA A 559 8.60 -25.83 -11.07
N CYS A 560 7.37 -25.41 -10.73
CA CYS A 560 6.68 -24.33 -11.45
C CYS A 560 5.90 -23.35 -10.58
N HIS A 561 5.63 -23.65 -9.31
CA HIS A 561 4.59 -22.94 -8.53
C HIS A 561 5.04 -22.57 -7.11
N THR A 562 6.33 -22.25 -6.94
CA THR A 562 6.84 -21.67 -5.69
C THR A 562 6.81 -20.14 -5.74
N TRP A 563 6.86 -19.49 -4.57
CA TRP A 563 7.01 -18.03 -4.50
C TRP A 563 8.24 -17.51 -5.25
N ALA A 564 9.34 -18.26 -5.28
CA ALA A 564 10.53 -17.92 -6.07
C ALA A 564 10.20 -17.83 -7.58
N HIS A 565 9.51 -18.83 -8.14
CA HIS A 565 9.10 -18.80 -9.55
C HIS A 565 8.18 -17.59 -9.83
N ARG A 566 7.24 -17.30 -8.94
CA ARG A 566 6.32 -16.16 -9.09
C ARG A 566 7.05 -14.82 -9.04
N LEU A 567 7.95 -14.64 -8.09
CA LEU A 567 8.76 -13.44 -7.97
C LEU A 567 9.64 -13.24 -9.22
N GLN A 568 10.23 -14.32 -9.74
CA GLN A 568 10.99 -14.26 -10.99
C GLN A 568 10.11 -13.78 -12.15
N THR A 569 8.94 -14.39 -12.37
CA THR A 569 7.99 -13.97 -13.42
C THR A 569 7.55 -12.51 -13.25
N LEU A 570 7.24 -12.10 -12.02
CA LEU A 570 6.88 -10.72 -11.70
C LEU A 570 7.99 -9.75 -12.12
N LEU A 571 9.22 -9.99 -11.68
CA LEU A 571 10.36 -9.12 -11.95
C LEU A 571 10.72 -9.09 -13.44
N GLU A 572 10.53 -10.19 -14.16
CA GLU A 572 10.68 -10.24 -15.61
C GLU A 572 9.66 -9.35 -16.30
N ARG A 573 8.38 -9.37 -15.89
CA ARG A 573 7.35 -8.46 -16.42
C ARG A 573 7.66 -7.01 -16.09
N MET A 574 8.08 -6.72 -14.86
CA MET A 574 8.49 -5.37 -14.46
C MET A 574 9.66 -4.85 -15.30
N ARG A 575 10.66 -5.69 -15.56
CA ARG A 575 11.78 -5.36 -16.47
C ARG A 575 11.32 -5.11 -17.90
N GLN A 576 10.38 -5.91 -18.42
CA GLN A 576 9.85 -5.72 -19.77
C GLN A 576 9.14 -4.37 -19.94
N VAL A 577 8.38 -3.95 -18.93
CA VAL A 577 7.62 -2.69 -18.97
C VAL A 577 8.52 -1.49 -18.67
N TYR A 578 9.30 -1.54 -17.58
CA TYR A 578 9.97 -0.38 -17.00
C TYR A 578 11.50 -0.38 -17.15
N GLY A 579 12.08 -1.44 -17.68
CA GLY A 579 13.52 -1.55 -17.89
C GLY A 579 14.01 -0.70 -19.06
N THR A 580 15.31 -0.40 -19.08
CA THR A 580 15.94 0.28 -20.23
C THR A 580 15.78 -0.51 -21.54
N PRO A 581 15.85 0.13 -22.73
CA PRO A 581 15.77 -0.57 -24.01
C PRO A 581 16.79 -1.71 -24.16
N VAL A 582 17.98 -1.56 -23.57
CA VAL A 582 19.02 -2.61 -23.55
C VAL A 582 18.57 -3.81 -22.70
N ALA A 583 18.01 -3.54 -21.51
CA ALA A 583 17.46 -4.57 -20.64
C ALA A 583 16.30 -5.33 -21.31
N GLN A 584 15.38 -4.61 -21.95
CA GLN A 584 14.26 -5.19 -22.71
C GLN A 584 14.74 -6.09 -23.87
N ASN A 585 15.79 -5.69 -24.59
CA ASN A 585 16.33 -6.46 -25.72
C ASN A 585 17.15 -7.69 -25.31
N SER A 586 17.86 -7.63 -24.17
CA SER A 586 18.59 -8.78 -23.62
C SER A 586 17.66 -9.94 -23.26
N GLN A 587 16.45 -9.62 -22.81
CA GLN A 587 15.38 -10.57 -22.50
C GLN A 587 14.82 -11.24 -23.78
N ARG A 588 14.46 -10.44 -24.80
CA ARG A 588 13.93 -10.98 -26.08
C ARG A 588 14.89 -11.96 -26.76
N ARG A 589 16.20 -11.84 -26.52
CA ARG A 589 17.21 -12.80 -27.01
C ARG A 589 17.24 -14.10 -26.21
N ARG A 590 16.97 -14.07 -24.90
CA ARG A 590 16.86 -15.27 -24.05
C ARG A 590 15.56 -16.05 -24.28
N GLU A 591 14.47 -15.38 -24.63
CA GLU A 591 13.20 -16.05 -24.96
C GLU A 591 13.20 -16.70 -26.37
N ARG A 592 14.17 -16.34 -27.22
CA ARG A 592 14.33 -16.88 -28.58
C ARG A 592 15.41 -17.98 -28.71
N ALA A 593 16.20 -18.17 -27.67
CA ALA A 593 17.25 -19.19 -27.58
C ALA A 593 16.75 -20.34 -26.71
#